data_AF-A0A090SUF4-F1
#
_entry.id   AF-A0A090SUF4-F1
#
_cell.length_a   1.000
_cell.length_b   1.000
_cell.length_c   1.000
_cell.angle_alpha   90.00
_cell.angle_beta   90.00
_cell.angle_gamma   90.00
#
_symmetry.space_group_name_H-M   'P 1'
#
loop_
_entity.id
_entity.type
_entity.pdbx_description
1 polymer ?
#
loop_
_entity_poly.entity_id
_entity_poly.type
_entity_poly.pdbx_seq_one_letter_code
_entity_poly.pdbx_strand_id
1 'polypeptide(L)'
;MQRADNPDSLRGVGLDYVVLDEYQDMRTEVWEECIRPTLATTGGHALFIGTPKSYNLLYDAYISGQDPDKPQWASWQFPTIASPFIPEHEIEQARKDMDPRTFEQEFEASFLNVSGRVYYPFDRASHVKDHVKFNPKLPISVGMDFNIDPMSMVVMQEQDDGKIWIVDEIVQFNSNVDDAAEELARRYWRHLDRTTIYPDLRGKPDNTRGVKRHLMSCESMALSASNIAANTLRSMIV
;
A
#
# COMPACT_ATOMS: atom_id res chain seq x y z
N MET A 1 -20.03 -3.01 24.92
CA MET A 1 -19.23 -2.80 23.70
C MET A 1 -18.60 -4.14 23.35
N GLN A 2 -19.05 -4.76 22.27
CA GLN A 2 -18.60 -6.09 21.84
C GLN A 2 -17.97 -5.89 20.45
N ARG A 3 -16.79 -6.47 20.22
CA ARG A 3 -16.06 -6.27 18.96
C ARG A 3 -16.71 -7.08 17.85
N ALA A 4 -16.88 -6.46 16.68
CA ALA A 4 -17.48 -7.08 15.49
C ALA A 4 -16.58 -8.15 14.82
N ASP A 5 -15.39 -8.40 15.36
CA ASP A 5 -14.38 -9.31 14.80
C ASP A 5 -14.76 -10.80 14.92
N ASN A 6 -15.77 -11.14 15.74
CA ASN A 6 -16.25 -12.52 15.91
C ASN A 6 -17.76 -12.65 15.64
N PRO A 7 -18.17 -12.93 14.38
CA PRO A 7 -19.57 -13.03 13.96
C PRO A 7 -20.38 -14.05 14.79
N ASP A 8 -19.75 -15.15 15.22
CA ASP A 8 -20.42 -16.20 15.97
C ASP A 8 -20.80 -15.78 17.39
N SER A 9 -20.11 -14.80 17.97
CA SER A 9 -20.44 -14.27 19.31
C SER A 9 -21.67 -13.36 19.33
N LEU A 10 -22.10 -12.89 18.16
CA LEU A 10 -23.28 -12.02 17.97
C LEU A 10 -24.54 -12.82 17.64
N ARG A 11 -24.41 -14.11 17.32
CA ARG A 11 -25.55 -15.00 17.02
C ARG A 11 -26.22 -15.45 18.32
N GLY A 12 -27.51 -15.18 18.47
CA GLY A 12 -28.36 -15.70 19.55
C GLY A 12 -28.65 -14.77 20.73
N VAL A 13 -28.11 -13.54 20.74
CA VAL A 13 -28.50 -12.50 21.70
C VAL A 13 -29.66 -11.72 21.10
N GLY A 14 -30.79 -11.56 21.81
CA GLY A 14 -31.87 -10.67 21.37
C GLY A 14 -31.39 -9.22 21.39
N LEU A 15 -31.48 -8.52 20.26
CA LEU A 15 -31.06 -7.11 20.12
C LEU A 15 -32.27 -6.24 19.79
N ASP A 16 -32.59 -5.26 20.64
CA ASP A 16 -33.63 -4.26 20.35
C ASP A 16 -33.05 -3.01 19.66
N TYR A 17 -31.76 -2.75 19.87
CA TYR A 17 -31.03 -1.65 19.25
C TYR A 17 -29.56 -1.99 19.07
N VAL A 18 -28.98 -1.62 17.93
CA VAL A 18 -27.55 -1.81 17.63
C VAL A 18 -26.96 -0.57 17.00
N VAL A 19 -25.73 -0.22 17.42
CA VAL A 19 -24.92 0.81 16.79
C VAL A 19 -23.71 0.13 16.17
N LEU A 20 -23.53 0.32 14.86
CA LEU A 20 -22.43 -0.21 14.09
C LEU A 20 -21.49 0.94 13.75
N ASP A 21 -20.37 0.99 14.47
CA ASP A 21 -19.32 1.99 14.32
C ASP A 21 -18.29 1.55 13.28
N GLU A 22 -17.81 2.49 12.47
CA GLU A 22 -16.96 2.24 11.31
C GLU A 22 -17.53 1.17 10.36
N TYR A 23 -18.84 1.26 10.08
CA TYR A 23 -19.57 0.26 9.29
C TYR A 23 -18.95 0.03 7.89
N GLN A 24 -18.25 1.03 7.36
CA GLN A 24 -17.59 0.97 6.07
C GLN A 24 -16.41 -0.03 6.02
N ASP A 25 -15.83 -0.36 7.18
CA ASP A 25 -14.71 -1.30 7.33
C ASP A 25 -15.19 -2.69 7.83
N MET A 26 -16.50 -2.85 8.05
CA MET A 26 -17.09 -4.13 8.42
C MET A 26 -17.23 -5.08 7.23
N ARG A 27 -17.34 -6.37 7.56
CA ARG A 27 -17.69 -7.42 6.62
C ARG A 27 -19.21 -7.45 6.37
N THR A 28 -19.63 -7.58 5.11
CA THR A 28 -21.06 -7.62 4.70
C THR A 28 -21.85 -8.65 5.50
N GLU A 29 -21.23 -9.80 5.79
CA GLU A 29 -21.86 -10.91 6.50
C GLU A 29 -22.23 -10.57 7.95
N VAL A 30 -21.58 -9.56 8.55
CA VAL A 30 -21.92 -9.08 9.91
C VAL A 30 -23.35 -8.53 9.90
N TRP A 31 -23.68 -7.68 8.93
CA TRP A 31 -25.03 -7.14 8.82
C TRP A 31 -26.03 -8.20 8.33
N GLU A 32 -25.74 -8.86 7.22
CA GLU A 32 -26.71 -9.71 6.53
C GLU A 32 -26.99 -11.02 7.27
N GLU A 33 -25.96 -11.66 7.82
CA GLU A 33 -26.10 -13.00 8.42
C GLU A 33 -26.25 -12.99 9.95
N CYS A 34 -25.80 -11.91 10.61
CA CYS A 34 -25.78 -11.88 12.08
C CYS A 34 -26.77 -10.86 12.65
N ILE A 35 -26.64 -9.58 12.28
CA ILE A 35 -27.40 -8.51 12.93
C ILE A 35 -28.83 -8.42 12.39
N ARG A 36 -29.02 -8.48 11.06
CA ARG A 36 -30.34 -8.32 10.43
C ARG A 36 -31.34 -9.41 10.86
N PRO A 37 -30.98 -10.72 10.91
CA PRO A 37 -31.90 -11.75 11.39
C PRO A 37 -32.28 -11.59 12.87
N THR A 38 -31.32 -11.17 13.71
CA THR A 38 -31.57 -10.94 15.13
C THR A 38 -32.55 -9.77 15.34
N LEU A 39 -32.36 -8.65 14.64
CA LEU A 39 -33.28 -7.50 14.71
C LEU A 39 -34.67 -7.82 14.16
N ALA A 40 -34.77 -8.71 13.16
CA ALA A 40 -36.07 -9.13 12.64
C ALA A 40 -36.90 -9.89 13.68
N THR A 41 -36.25 -10.56 14.65
CA THR A 41 -36.92 -11.33 15.71
C THR A 41 -37.51 -10.41 16.79
N THR A 42 -36.85 -9.29 17.07
CA THR A 42 -37.25 -8.31 18.11
C THR A 42 -38.02 -7.11 17.56
N GLY A 43 -37.95 -6.86 16.25
CA GLY A 43 -38.42 -5.61 15.65
C GLY A 43 -37.51 -4.41 15.96
N GLY A 44 -36.25 -4.66 16.32
CA GLY A 44 -35.30 -3.64 16.74
C GLY A 44 -34.79 -2.72 15.63
N HIS A 45 -34.08 -1.67 16.02
CA HIS A 45 -33.49 -0.68 15.11
C HIS A 45 -31.96 -0.78 15.06
N ALA A 46 -31.37 -0.29 13.96
CA ALA A 46 -29.93 -0.20 13.78
C ALA A 46 -29.54 1.24 13.41
N LEU A 47 -28.40 1.69 13.94
CA LEU A 47 -27.74 2.91 13.53
C LEU A 47 -26.35 2.56 12.97
N PHE A 48 -26.12 2.95 11.73
CA PHE A 48 -24.82 2.83 11.07
C PHE A 48 -24.12 4.17 11.16
N ILE A 49 -22.91 4.18 11.70
CA ILE A 49 -22.04 5.35 11.74
C ILE A 49 -20.68 4.98 11.15
N GLY A 50 -20.01 5.98 10.62
CA GLY A 50 -18.70 5.80 10.00
C GLY A 50 -18.34 6.97 9.11
N THR A 51 -17.15 6.89 8.56
CA THR A 51 -16.62 7.90 7.64
C THR A 51 -16.85 7.45 6.20
N PRO A 52 -17.41 8.29 5.32
CA PRO A 52 -17.63 7.94 3.92
C PRO A 52 -16.29 7.66 3.24
N LYS A 53 -16.05 6.40 2.84
CA LYS A 53 -14.87 5.96 2.08
C LYS A 53 -15.34 5.30 0.80
N SER A 54 -15.04 5.85 -0.38
CA SER A 54 -15.36 5.22 -1.68
C SER A 54 -16.84 4.76 -1.78
N TYR A 55 -17.14 3.85 -2.71
CA TYR A 55 -18.40 3.11 -2.77
C TYR A 55 -18.26 1.78 -2.03
N ASN A 56 -18.66 1.76 -0.76
CA ASN A 56 -18.66 0.57 0.08
C ASN A 56 -19.98 0.41 0.85
N LEU A 57 -20.00 -0.47 1.86
CA LEU A 57 -21.23 -0.81 2.60
C LEU A 57 -21.94 0.40 3.21
N LEU A 58 -21.18 1.41 3.67
CA LEU A 58 -21.76 2.63 4.21
C LEU A 58 -22.42 3.48 3.12
N TYR A 59 -21.85 3.50 1.91
CA TYR A 59 -22.48 4.14 0.75
C TYR A 59 -23.78 3.42 0.36
N ASP A 60 -23.79 2.09 0.32
CA ASP A 60 -25.00 1.33 -0.03
C ASP A 60 -26.13 1.54 1.00
N ALA A 61 -25.78 1.62 2.29
CA ALA A 61 -26.69 1.99 3.36
C ALA A 61 -27.17 3.44 3.23
N TYR A 62 -26.28 4.37 2.90
CA TYR A 62 -26.60 5.77 2.68
C TYR A 62 -27.59 5.95 1.52
N ILE A 63 -27.34 5.34 0.36
CA ILE A 63 -28.23 5.36 -0.80
C ILE A 63 -29.57 4.70 -0.47
N SER A 64 -29.57 3.59 0.28
CA SER A 64 -30.82 2.96 0.72
C SER A 64 -31.67 3.88 1.59
N GLY A 65 -31.06 4.76 2.39
CA GLY A 65 -31.79 5.79 3.17
C GLY A 65 -32.25 7.01 2.39
N GLN A 66 -31.79 7.19 1.14
CA GLN A 66 -32.27 8.23 0.22
C GLN A 66 -33.33 7.72 -0.76
N ASP A 67 -33.57 6.40 -0.78
CA ASP A 67 -34.49 5.73 -1.70
C ASP A 67 -35.93 5.81 -1.17
N PRO A 68 -36.86 6.50 -1.87
CA PRO A 68 -38.26 6.59 -1.45
C PRO A 68 -38.98 5.24 -1.35
N ASP A 69 -38.50 4.21 -2.07
CA ASP A 69 -39.08 2.87 -2.05
C ASP A 69 -38.63 2.04 -0.83
N LYS A 70 -37.75 2.60 0.01
CA LYS A 70 -37.22 1.96 1.24
C LYS A 70 -37.53 2.79 2.50
N PRO A 71 -38.81 2.92 2.90
CA PRO A 71 -39.22 3.78 4.02
C PRO A 71 -38.65 3.38 5.40
N GLN A 72 -38.08 2.18 5.52
CA GLN A 72 -37.44 1.68 6.72
C GLN A 72 -35.99 2.15 6.90
N TRP A 73 -35.43 2.82 5.89
CA TRP A 73 -34.09 3.41 5.93
C TRP A 73 -34.18 4.93 5.91
N ALA A 74 -33.28 5.59 6.63
CA ALA A 74 -33.07 7.02 6.56
C ALA A 74 -31.58 7.29 6.71
N SER A 75 -31.06 8.25 5.95
CA SER A 75 -29.65 8.60 5.97
C SER A 75 -29.45 10.11 6.02
N TRP A 76 -28.37 10.50 6.68
CA TRP A 76 -27.96 11.90 6.85
C TRP A 76 -26.45 11.99 6.69
N GLN A 77 -25.98 13.15 6.21
CA GLN A 77 -24.57 13.44 6.02
C GLN A 77 -24.23 14.67 6.85
N PHE A 78 -23.15 14.59 7.63
CA PHE A 78 -22.70 15.67 8.51
C PHE A 78 -21.25 16.04 8.17
N PRO A 79 -21.04 17.00 7.25
CA PRO A 79 -19.71 17.50 6.96
C PRO A 79 -19.10 18.21 8.18
N THR A 80 -17.84 17.91 8.46
CA THR A 80 -17.04 18.55 9.51
C THR A 80 -16.97 20.06 9.30
N ILE A 81 -16.91 20.51 8.04
CA ILE A 81 -16.95 21.94 7.66
C ILE A 81 -18.25 22.67 8.05
N ALA A 82 -19.35 21.93 8.25
CA ALA A 82 -20.63 22.51 8.67
C ALA A 82 -20.76 22.55 10.20
N SER A 83 -19.77 22.04 10.94
CA SER A 83 -19.77 22.01 12.40
C SER A 83 -19.47 23.39 12.96
N PRO A 84 -20.35 23.99 13.79
CA PRO A 84 -20.12 25.29 14.41
C PRO A 84 -19.04 25.25 15.52
N PHE A 85 -18.51 24.06 15.83
CA PHE A 85 -17.56 23.85 16.92
C PHE A 85 -16.10 23.85 16.46
N ILE A 86 -15.84 23.86 15.15
CA ILE A 86 -14.50 23.78 14.61
C ILE A 86 -14.06 25.18 14.17
N PRO A 87 -12.96 25.72 14.73
CA PRO A 87 -12.45 27.01 14.30
C PRO A 87 -12.04 27.00 12.83
N GLU A 88 -12.39 28.05 12.09
CA GLU A 88 -12.06 28.18 10.66
C GLU A 88 -10.55 28.03 10.38
N HIS A 89 -9.69 28.48 11.30
CA HIS A 89 -8.24 28.37 11.15
C HIS A 89 -7.72 26.93 11.14
N GLU A 90 -8.38 26.02 11.87
CA GLU A 90 -8.03 24.58 11.86
C GLU A 90 -8.41 23.96 10.50
N ILE A 91 -9.55 24.36 9.93
CA ILE A 91 -10.01 23.92 8.61
C ILE A 91 -9.03 24.42 7.53
N GLU A 92 -8.60 25.69 7.61
CA GLU A 92 -7.63 26.26 6.66
C GLU A 92 -6.24 25.62 6.77
N GLN A 93 -5.81 25.26 7.98
CA GLN A 93 -4.56 24.53 8.19
C GLN A 93 -4.65 23.11 7.64
N ALA A 94 -5.70 22.38 7.97
CA ALA A 94 -5.94 21.04 7.43
C ALA A 94 -5.98 21.03 5.89
N ARG A 95 -6.58 22.06 5.27
CA ARG A 95 -6.59 22.21 3.80
C ARG A 95 -5.19 22.40 3.19
N LYS A 96 -4.23 22.95 3.94
CA LYS A 96 -2.84 23.15 3.47
C LYS A 96 -1.95 21.95 3.73
N ASP A 97 -2.16 21.28 4.86
CA ASP A 97 -1.32 20.18 5.31
C ASP A 97 -1.74 18.83 4.72
N MET A 98 -3.04 18.69 4.43
CA MET A 98 -3.61 17.45 3.91
C MET A 98 -3.73 17.49 2.39
N ASP A 99 -3.66 16.30 1.80
CA ASP A 99 -4.02 16.13 0.40
C ASP A 99 -5.50 16.52 0.17
N PRO A 100 -5.84 17.23 -0.93
CA PRO A 100 -7.21 17.64 -1.23
C PRO A 100 -8.25 16.51 -1.16
N ARG A 101 -7.92 15.29 -1.59
CA ARG A 101 -8.86 14.14 -1.52
C ARG A 101 -9.06 13.66 -0.10
N THR A 102 -7.99 13.58 0.69
CA THR A 102 -8.09 13.21 2.10
C THR A 102 -8.88 14.27 2.87
N PHE A 103 -8.68 15.55 2.54
CA PHE A 103 -9.45 16.64 3.10
C PHE A 103 -10.94 16.55 2.71
N GLU A 104 -11.28 16.35 1.43
CA GLU A 104 -12.67 16.16 0.97
C GLU A 104 -13.36 14.95 1.64
N GLN A 105 -12.62 13.87 1.88
CA GLN A 105 -13.14 12.68 2.54
C GLN A 105 -13.38 12.90 4.05
N GLU A 106 -12.39 13.41 4.77
CA GLU A 106 -12.43 13.52 6.25
C GLU A 106 -13.15 14.79 6.74
N PHE A 107 -13.03 15.90 5.99
CA PHE A 107 -13.62 17.19 6.39
C PHE A 107 -14.93 17.52 5.65
N GLU A 108 -15.03 17.21 4.37
CA GLU A 108 -16.26 17.46 3.59
C GLU A 108 -17.23 16.25 3.61
N ALA A 109 -16.79 15.13 4.21
CA ALA A 109 -17.55 13.88 4.30
C ALA A 109 -18.07 13.40 2.94
N SER A 110 -17.35 13.67 1.85
CA SER A 110 -17.83 13.39 0.48
C SER A 110 -17.59 11.93 0.08
N PHE A 111 -18.59 11.29 -0.55
CA PHE A 111 -18.41 9.99 -1.20
C PHE A 111 -17.64 10.17 -2.50
N LEU A 112 -16.31 10.22 -2.39
CA LEU A 112 -15.43 10.39 -3.53
C LEU A 112 -15.45 9.12 -4.41
N ASN A 113 -15.72 9.36 -5.68
CA ASN A 113 -15.54 8.40 -6.75
C ASN A 113 -14.04 8.04 -6.80
N VAL A 114 -13.66 6.78 -6.55
CA VAL A 114 -12.27 6.32 -6.78
C VAL A 114 -12.07 6.14 -8.29
N SER A 115 -12.29 7.20 -9.06
CA SER A 115 -12.02 7.27 -10.48
C SER A 115 -10.79 8.14 -10.69
N GLY A 116 -9.61 7.54 -10.54
CA GLY A 116 -8.34 8.20 -10.80
C GLY A 116 -7.16 7.38 -10.34
N ARG A 117 -6.03 7.54 -11.05
CA ARG A 117 -4.75 6.85 -10.80
C ARG A 117 -4.47 6.71 -9.30
N VAL A 118 -4.05 5.51 -8.91
CA VAL A 118 -3.61 5.16 -7.54
C VAL A 118 -2.53 6.14 -7.02
N TYR A 119 -1.80 6.80 -7.93
CA TYR A 119 -0.82 7.85 -7.65
C TYR A 119 -1.22 9.18 -8.31
N TYR A 120 -2.03 9.97 -7.63
CA TYR A 120 -2.46 11.30 -8.11
C TYR A 120 -1.56 12.48 -7.62
N PRO A 121 -0.81 12.40 -6.50
CA PRO A 121 0.21 13.40 -6.16
C PRO A 121 1.46 13.30 -7.03
N PHE A 122 1.62 12.21 -7.78
CA PHE A 122 2.74 12.02 -8.69
C PHE A 122 2.55 12.86 -9.96
N ASP A 123 3.28 13.96 -10.01
CA ASP A 123 3.43 14.76 -11.23
C ASP A 123 4.76 14.44 -11.93
N ARG A 124 4.69 14.12 -13.23
CA ARG A 124 5.87 13.80 -14.04
C ARG A 124 6.82 15.00 -14.18
N ALA A 125 6.31 16.22 -14.21
CA ALA A 125 7.16 17.40 -14.40
C ALA A 125 8.03 17.70 -13.17
N SER A 126 7.56 17.35 -11.97
CA SER A 126 8.28 17.57 -10.71
C SER A 126 9.04 16.34 -10.19
N HIS A 127 8.52 15.14 -10.42
CA HIS A 127 9.08 13.89 -9.86
C HIS A 127 9.94 13.09 -10.84
N VAL A 128 9.88 13.35 -12.15
CA VAL A 128 10.77 12.72 -13.14
C VAL A 128 11.86 13.70 -13.51
N LYS A 129 13.12 13.27 -13.39
CA LYS A 129 14.29 14.07 -13.77
C LYS A 129 15.13 13.29 -14.77
N ASP A 130 15.53 13.92 -15.86
CA ASP A 130 16.34 13.31 -16.93
C ASP A 130 17.79 12.96 -16.49
N HIS A 131 18.21 13.44 -15.33
CA HIS A 131 19.60 13.35 -14.86
C HIS A 131 19.73 12.75 -13.46
N VAL A 132 18.89 11.76 -13.14
CA VAL A 132 19.13 10.90 -11.97
C VAL A 132 20.33 10.00 -12.30
N LYS A 133 21.51 10.35 -11.77
CA LYS A 133 22.73 9.56 -11.97
C LYS A 133 22.97 8.63 -10.79
N PHE A 134 23.27 7.39 -11.11
CA PHE A 134 23.79 6.42 -10.14
C PHE A 134 25.07 6.97 -9.48
N ASN A 135 25.11 6.98 -8.16
CA ASN A 135 26.27 7.38 -7.37
C ASN A 135 26.95 6.13 -6.77
N PRO A 136 28.15 5.75 -7.24
CA PRO A 136 28.86 4.56 -6.77
C PRO A 136 29.24 4.57 -5.28
N LYS A 137 29.18 5.74 -4.61
CA LYS A 137 29.56 5.88 -3.20
C LYS A 137 28.40 5.60 -2.25
N LEU A 138 27.16 5.74 -2.71
CA LEU A 138 25.96 5.59 -1.90
C LEU A 138 25.50 4.12 -1.86
N PRO A 139 24.91 3.66 -0.73
CA PRO A 139 24.28 2.35 -0.66
C PRO A 139 23.17 2.19 -1.71
N ILE A 140 22.91 0.94 -2.09
CA ILE A 140 21.86 0.59 -3.04
C ILE A 140 20.74 -0.12 -2.28
N SER A 141 19.51 0.37 -2.44
CA SER A 141 18.30 -0.28 -1.95
C SER A 141 17.50 -0.77 -3.14
N VAL A 142 17.20 -2.06 -3.20
CA VAL A 142 16.42 -2.66 -4.29
C VAL A 142 15.06 -3.09 -3.77
N GLY A 143 13.99 -2.51 -4.28
CA GLY A 143 12.64 -3.01 -4.09
C GLY A 143 12.34 -4.07 -5.13
N MET A 144 11.91 -5.26 -4.72
CA MET A 144 11.63 -6.37 -5.64
C MET A 144 10.19 -6.85 -5.51
N ASP A 145 9.45 -6.79 -6.61
CA ASP A 145 8.15 -7.40 -6.76
C ASP A 145 8.33 -8.82 -7.34
N PHE A 146 8.00 -9.84 -6.53
CA PHE A 146 8.06 -11.25 -6.91
C PHE A 146 6.88 -11.66 -7.79
N ASN A 147 6.67 -10.93 -8.86
CA ASN A 147 5.74 -11.31 -9.90
C ASN A 147 6.46 -12.14 -10.97
N ILE A 148 5.78 -13.14 -11.54
CA ILE A 148 6.34 -14.00 -12.60
C ILE A 148 6.37 -13.24 -13.93
N ASP A 149 5.42 -12.31 -14.12
CA ASP A 149 5.32 -11.54 -15.36
C ASP A 149 4.63 -10.17 -15.18
N PRO A 150 5.37 -9.05 -15.27
CA PRO A 150 6.83 -8.96 -15.24
C PRO A 150 7.39 -9.02 -13.81
N MET A 151 8.54 -9.67 -13.64
CA MET A 151 9.38 -9.51 -12.45
C MET A 151 10.02 -8.13 -12.51
N SER A 152 9.75 -7.31 -11.49
CA SER A 152 10.16 -5.90 -11.49
C SER A 152 11.03 -5.59 -10.27
N MET A 153 12.18 -4.98 -10.51
CA MET A 153 13.08 -4.48 -9.48
C MET A 153 13.33 -2.99 -9.69
N VAL A 154 13.17 -2.24 -8.61
CA VAL A 154 13.43 -0.79 -8.59
C VAL A 154 14.69 -0.54 -7.79
N VAL A 155 15.67 0.10 -8.42
CA VAL A 155 16.95 0.42 -7.79
C VAL A 155 16.90 1.84 -7.24
N MET A 156 17.15 1.98 -5.95
CA MET A 156 17.00 3.23 -5.21
C MET A 156 18.29 3.61 -4.49
N GLN A 157 18.54 4.92 -4.40
CA GLN A 157 19.64 5.49 -3.61
C GLN A 157 19.12 6.68 -2.78
N GLU A 158 19.33 6.62 -1.47
CA GLU A 158 19.12 7.75 -0.58
C GLU A 158 20.25 8.77 -0.78
N GLN A 159 19.88 10.02 -1.04
CA GLN A 159 20.81 11.12 -1.27
C GLN A 159 21.15 11.85 0.04
N ASP A 160 22.22 12.64 0.02
CA ASP A 160 22.67 13.44 1.17
C ASP A 160 21.60 14.44 1.67
N ASP A 161 20.61 14.79 0.84
CA ASP A 161 19.49 15.67 1.19
C ASP A 161 18.29 14.94 1.81
N GLY A 162 18.42 13.65 2.10
CA GLY A 162 17.38 12.79 2.68
C GLY A 162 16.31 12.34 1.67
N LYS A 163 16.44 12.65 0.39
CA LYS A 163 15.52 12.18 -0.65
C LYS A 163 15.95 10.82 -1.18
N ILE A 164 14.96 9.98 -1.49
CA ILE A 164 15.19 8.70 -2.17
C ILE A 164 15.03 8.91 -3.67
N TRP A 165 16.05 8.54 -4.44
CA TRP A 165 16.02 8.60 -5.89
C TRP A 165 15.93 7.19 -6.48
N ILE A 166 15.02 7.01 -7.43
CA ILE A 166 14.95 5.80 -8.26
C ILE A 166 15.93 5.99 -9.41
N VAL A 167 17.03 5.23 -9.40
CA VAL A 167 18.18 5.41 -10.30
C VAL A 167 18.17 4.44 -11.48
N ASP A 168 17.50 3.30 -11.36
CA ASP A 168 17.33 2.32 -12.43
C ASP A 168 16.06 1.49 -12.17
N GLU A 169 15.53 0.91 -13.24
CA GLU A 169 14.40 -0.01 -13.23
C GLU A 169 14.78 -1.24 -14.06
N ILE A 170 14.60 -2.43 -13.47
CA ILE A 170 14.85 -3.70 -14.14
C ILE A 170 13.51 -4.42 -14.24
N VAL A 171 13.01 -4.55 -15.46
CA VAL A 171 11.77 -5.26 -15.78
C VAL A 171 12.13 -6.48 -16.61
N GLN A 172 11.82 -7.68 -16.11
CA GLN A 172 12.06 -8.93 -16.82
C GLN A 172 10.76 -9.72 -16.97
N PHE A 173 10.50 -10.20 -18.19
CA PHE A 173 9.33 -11.00 -18.52
C PHE A 173 9.69 -12.47 -18.51
N ASN A 174 8.81 -13.32 -17.96
CA ASN A 174 9.02 -14.76 -17.84
C ASN A 174 10.35 -15.13 -17.13
N SER A 175 10.67 -14.44 -16.04
CA SER A 175 11.91 -14.62 -15.28
C SER A 175 11.68 -15.26 -13.93
N ASN A 176 12.69 -15.99 -13.48
CA ASN A 176 12.75 -16.53 -12.13
C ASN A 176 13.66 -15.69 -11.23
N VAL A 177 13.71 -16.06 -9.96
CA VAL A 177 14.45 -15.34 -8.92
C VAL A 177 15.97 -15.35 -9.15
N ASP A 178 16.51 -16.42 -9.74
CA ASP A 178 17.92 -16.52 -10.09
C ASP A 178 18.25 -15.61 -11.29
N ASP A 179 17.39 -15.56 -12.32
CA ASP A 179 17.58 -14.66 -13.47
C ASP A 179 17.60 -13.18 -13.06
N ALA A 180 16.78 -12.81 -12.07
CA ALA A 180 16.77 -11.47 -11.50
C ALA A 180 18.02 -11.18 -10.67
N ALA A 181 18.49 -12.15 -9.89
CA ALA A 181 19.75 -12.02 -9.15
C ALA A 181 20.95 -11.88 -10.09
N GLU A 182 20.98 -12.65 -11.19
CA GLU A 182 22.02 -12.56 -12.21
C GLU A 182 22.01 -11.21 -12.92
N GLU A 183 20.84 -10.67 -13.27
CA GLU A 183 20.75 -9.35 -13.92
C GLU A 183 21.17 -8.22 -12.97
N LEU A 184 20.81 -8.31 -11.68
CA LEU A 184 21.26 -7.38 -10.66
C LEU A 184 22.78 -7.46 -10.48
N ALA A 185 23.33 -8.67 -10.39
CA ALA A 185 24.76 -8.91 -10.32
C ALA A 185 25.48 -8.38 -11.58
N ARG A 186 24.93 -8.62 -12.77
CA ARG A 186 25.50 -8.15 -14.04
C ARG A 186 25.64 -6.62 -14.07
N ARG A 187 24.63 -5.89 -13.59
CA ARG A 187 24.63 -4.40 -13.57
C ARG A 187 25.45 -3.82 -12.42
N TYR A 188 25.38 -4.43 -11.23
CA TYR A 188 25.91 -3.85 -9.99
C TYR A 188 26.99 -4.69 -9.30
N TRP A 189 27.69 -5.59 -10.02
CA TRP A 189 28.69 -6.50 -9.43
C TRP A 189 29.75 -5.81 -8.54
N ARG A 190 30.11 -4.56 -8.84
CA ARG A 190 31.09 -3.76 -8.07
C ARG A 190 30.54 -3.17 -6.77
N HIS A 191 29.23 -3.28 -6.56
CA HIS A 191 28.48 -2.62 -5.50
C HIS A 191 27.55 -3.58 -4.74
N LEU A 192 27.69 -4.89 -4.97
CA LEU A 192 26.88 -5.92 -4.31
C LEU A 192 27.04 -5.89 -2.79
N ASP A 193 28.25 -5.60 -2.31
CA ASP A 193 28.60 -5.49 -0.89
C ASP A 193 27.81 -4.39 -0.16
N ARG A 194 27.25 -3.45 -0.91
CA ARG A 194 26.46 -2.31 -0.45
C ARG A 194 25.01 -2.34 -0.92
N THR A 195 24.56 -3.48 -1.44
CA THR A 195 23.20 -3.67 -1.96
C THR A 195 22.30 -4.36 -0.95
N THR A 196 21.19 -3.72 -0.59
CA THR A 196 20.15 -4.28 0.28
C THR A 196 18.88 -4.51 -0.53
N ILE A 197 18.34 -5.73 -0.47
CA ILE A 197 17.13 -6.11 -1.20
C ILE A 197 15.94 -6.23 -0.25
N TYR A 198 14.86 -5.55 -0.64
CA TYR A 198 13.58 -5.49 0.03
C TYR A 198 12.54 -6.20 -0.85
N PRO A 199 12.34 -7.51 -0.64
CA PRO A 199 11.33 -8.25 -1.37
C PRO A 199 9.92 -7.99 -0.82
N ASP A 200 8.91 -8.11 -1.69
CA ASP A 200 7.51 -8.14 -1.24
C ASP A 200 7.22 -9.38 -0.36
N LEU A 201 6.36 -9.18 0.63
CA LEU A 201 5.94 -10.17 1.63
C LEU A 201 5.13 -11.34 1.03
N ARG A 202 4.66 -11.20 -0.22
CA ARG A 202 3.94 -12.27 -0.95
C ARG A 202 4.86 -13.36 -1.51
N GLY A 203 6.16 -13.13 -1.58
CA GLY A 203 7.13 -14.16 -1.93
C GLY A 203 7.22 -15.22 -0.84
N LYS A 204 7.19 -16.51 -1.20
CA LYS A 204 7.46 -17.59 -0.24
C LYS A 204 8.81 -17.32 0.47
N PRO A 205 8.96 -17.55 1.78
CA PRO A 205 10.18 -17.26 2.54
C PRO A 205 11.46 -17.85 1.93
N ASP A 206 11.34 -18.95 1.17
CA ASP A 206 12.43 -19.62 0.48
C ASP A 206 13.01 -18.81 -0.69
N ASN A 207 12.22 -17.98 -1.37
CA ASN A 207 12.67 -17.17 -2.52
C ASN A 207 13.57 -16.02 -2.08
N THR A 208 13.25 -15.36 -0.95
CA THR A 208 14.05 -14.28 -0.35
C THR A 208 15.44 -14.76 0.08
N ARG A 209 15.52 -15.99 0.61
CA ARG A 209 16.80 -16.63 0.95
C ARG A 209 17.59 -17.04 -0.29
N GLY A 210 16.89 -17.43 -1.36
CA GLY A 210 17.45 -17.73 -2.68
C GLY A 210 18.24 -16.56 -3.25
N VAL A 211 17.64 -15.37 -3.34
CA VAL A 211 18.30 -14.15 -3.87
C VAL A 211 19.57 -13.82 -3.09
N LYS A 212 19.48 -13.74 -1.75
CA LYS A 212 20.67 -13.42 -0.93
C LYS A 212 21.75 -14.48 -1.04
N ARG A 213 21.41 -15.77 -1.09
CA ARG A 213 22.39 -16.85 -1.27
C ARG A 213 23.03 -16.80 -2.67
N HIS A 214 22.25 -16.54 -3.70
CA HIS A 214 22.73 -16.44 -5.08
C HIS A 214 23.65 -15.24 -5.24
N LEU A 215 23.29 -14.07 -4.69
CA LEU A 215 24.14 -12.88 -4.73
C LEU A 215 25.43 -13.06 -3.94
N MET A 216 25.40 -13.70 -2.77
CA MET A 216 26.62 -14.05 -2.02
C MET A 216 27.50 -15.04 -2.81
N SER A 217 26.89 -15.95 -3.58
CA SER A 217 27.60 -16.85 -4.49
C SER A 217 28.23 -16.07 -5.66
N CYS A 218 27.49 -15.16 -6.28
CA CYS A 218 27.98 -14.28 -7.34
C CYS A 218 29.10 -13.34 -6.85
N GLU A 219 29.01 -12.81 -5.63
CA GLU A 219 30.08 -12.05 -4.98
C GLU A 219 31.33 -12.92 -4.83
N SER A 220 31.20 -14.15 -4.33
CA SER A 220 32.33 -15.07 -4.17
C SER A 220 32.96 -15.45 -5.52
N MET A 221 32.14 -15.63 -6.56
CA MET A 221 32.59 -15.91 -7.92
C MET A 221 33.28 -14.69 -8.54
N ALA A 222 32.74 -13.48 -8.36
CA ALA A 222 33.33 -12.23 -8.84
C ALA A 222 34.66 -11.90 -8.14
N LEU A 223 34.77 -12.18 -6.83
CA LEU A 223 36.02 -12.10 -6.06
C LEU A 223 37.06 -13.12 -6.57
N SER A 224 36.65 -14.34 -6.87
CA SER A 224 37.55 -15.36 -7.43
C SER A 224 38.02 -15.02 -8.85
N ALA A 225 37.11 -14.55 -9.72
CA ALA A 225 37.43 -14.12 -11.08
C ALA A 225 38.35 -12.87 -11.10
N SER A 226 38.14 -11.93 -10.17
CA SER A 226 39.00 -10.77 -9.98
C SER A 226 40.40 -11.16 -9.50
N ASN A 227 40.50 -12.13 -8.59
CA ASN A 227 41.78 -12.67 -8.12
C ASN A 227 42.51 -13.49 -9.20
N ILE A 228 41.78 -14.23 -10.04
CA ILE A 228 42.34 -14.95 -11.18
C ILE A 228 42.91 -13.94 -12.18
N ALA A 229 42.13 -12.92 -12.58
CA ALA A 229 42.59 -11.87 -13.49
C ALA A 229 43.79 -11.09 -12.95
N ALA A 230 43.82 -10.78 -11.65
CA ALA A 230 44.95 -10.12 -11.00
C ALA A 230 46.22 -10.99 -10.96
N ASN A 231 46.08 -12.31 -10.79
CA ASN A 231 47.20 -13.24 -10.82
C ASN A 231 47.70 -13.52 -12.25
N THR A 232 46.82 -13.54 -13.26
CA THR A 232 47.23 -13.68 -14.66
C THR A 232 48.03 -12.46 -15.14
N LEU A 233 47.63 -11.25 -14.71
CA LEU A 233 48.40 -10.02 -14.96
C LEU A 233 49.75 -9.98 -14.23
N ARG A 234 49.87 -10.55 -13.03
CA ARG A 234 51.16 -10.70 -12.34
C ARG A 234 52.10 -11.70 -13.00
N SER A 235 51.56 -12.76 -13.63
CA SER A 235 52.38 -13.75 -14.36
C SER A 235 52.86 -13.30 -15.74
N MET A 236 52.34 -12.18 -16.27
CA MET A 236 52.76 -11.60 -17.55
C MET A 236 53.76 -10.44 -17.41
N ILE A 237 54.21 -10.12 -16.19
CA ILE A 237 55.23 -9.09 -15.90
C ILE A 237 56.47 -9.75 -15.25
N VAL A 238 56.95 -10.83 -15.85
CA VAL A 238 58.34 -11.29 -15.71
C VAL A 238 58.93 -11.43 -17.11
#